data_AF-A0A060HRZ4-F1
#
_entry.id   AF-A0A060HRZ4-F1
#
_cell.length_a   1.000
_cell.length_b   1.000
_cell.length_c   1.000
_cell.angle_alpha   90.00
_cell.angle_beta   90.00
_cell.angle_gamma   90.00
#
_symmetry.space_group_name_H-M   'P 1'
#
loop_
_entity.id
_entity.type
_entity.pdbx_description
1 polymer ?
#
loop_
_entity_poly.entity_id
_entity_poly.type
_entity_poly.pdbx_seq_one_letter_code
_entity_poly.pdbx_strand_id
1 'polypeptide(L)' 'MMFRSSIDAFLYAVRSGNGVRDVQASIGYMRNGIKRCTVQVSCDGGAGFGIEAYGEEADALFHEAKKYSEKERLAIA' A
#
# COMPACT_ATOMS: atom_id res chain seq x y z
N MET A 1 3.57 4.21 -16.59
CA MET A 1 2.20 4.46 -16.09
C MET A 1 2.28 5.55 -15.05
N MET A 2 1.40 6.56 -15.10
CA MET A 2 1.42 7.68 -14.15
C MET A 2 0.10 7.67 -13.39
N PHE A 3 0.16 7.52 -12.07
CA PHE A 3 -1.03 7.52 -11.21
C PHE A 3 -1.30 8.92 -10.70
N ARG A 4 -2.58 9.24 -10.46
CA ARG A 4 -3.02 10.57 -9.99
C ARG A 4 -2.82 10.75 -8.48
N SER A 5 -2.71 9.64 -7.74
CA SER A 5 -2.44 9.60 -6.31
C SER A 5 -1.78 8.27 -5.92
N SER A 6 -1.17 8.24 -4.75
CA SER A 6 -0.67 7.00 -4.14
C SER A 6 -1.78 5.98 -3.85
N ILE A 7 -2.99 6.44 -3.54
CA ILE A 7 -4.17 5.57 -3.34
C ILE A 7 -4.55 4.89 -4.66
N ASP A 8 -4.56 5.61 -5.79
CA ASP A 8 -4.86 5.01 -7.08
C ASP A 8 -3.84 3.94 -7.47
N ALA A 9 -2.56 4.20 -7.19
CA ALA A 9 -1.49 3.22 -7.40
C ALA A 9 -1.69 1.97 -6.53
N PHE A 10 -2.06 2.15 -5.26
CA PHE A 10 -2.36 1.05 -4.35
C PHE A 10 -3.58 0.23 -4.81
N LEU A 11 -4.69 0.90 -5.15
CA LEU A 11 -5.90 0.24 -5.65
C LEU A 11 -5.64 -0.52 -6.95
N TYR A 12 -4.81 0.03 -7.83
CA TYR A 12 -4.38 -0.68 -9.02
C TYR A 12 -3.56 -1.93 -8.69
N ALA A 13 -2.61 -1.84 -7.75
CA ALA A 13 -1.77 -2.96 -7.34
C ALA A 13 -2.61 -4.12 -6.77
N VAL A 14 -3.59 -3.83 -5.90
CA VAL A 14 -4.43 -4.88 -5.32
C VAL A 14 -5.46 -5.45 -6.29
N ARG A 15 -5.91 -4.68 -7.29
CA ARG A 15 -6.88 -5.16 -8.31
C ARG A 15 -6.23 -5.90 -9.46
N SER A 16 -5.01 -5.50 -9.83
CA SER A 16 -4.31 -6.03 -11.00
C SER A 16 -3.27 -7.10 -10.61
N GLY A 17 -2.89 -7.15 -9.33
CA GLY A 17 -2.06 -8.19 -8.79
C GLY A 17 -2.79 -9.52 -8.82
N ASN A 18 -2.26 -10.48 -9.57
CA ASN A 18 -2.79 -11.84 -9.55
C ASN A 18 -2.41 -12.53 -8.23
N GLY A 19 -3.41 -12.98 -7.47
CA GLY A 19 -3.20 -13.67 -6.20
C GLY A 19 -2.44 -12.83 -5.17
N VAL A 20 -2.99 -11.67 -4.78
CA VAL A 20 -2.45 -10.87 -3.67
C VAL A 20 -2.42 -11.72 -2.40
N ARG A 21 -1.24 -11.91 -1.81
CA ARG A 21 -1.03 -12.75 -0.61
C ARG A 21 -0.89 -11.93 0.66
N ASP A 22 -0.24 -10.79 0.54
CA ASP A 22 0.13 -9.97 1.69
C ASP A 22 0.20 -8.50 1.28
N VAL A 23 -0.22 -7.65 2.19
CA VAL A 23 -0.16 -6.19 2.08
C VAL A 23 0.44 -5.65 3.37
N GLN A 24 1.67 -5.17 3.28
CA GLN A 24 2.38 -4.58 4.41
C GLN A 24 2.44 -3.07 4.25
N ALA A 25 2.00 -2.35 5.28
CA ALA A 25 2.03 -0.90 5.32
C ALA A 25 2.84 -0.43 6.54
N SER A 26 3.77 0.47 6.30
CA SER A 26 4.58 1.15 7.31
C SER A 26 4.47 2.66 7.13
N ILE A 27 4.43 3.39 8.25
CA ILE A 27 4.41 4.85 8.27
C ILE A 27 5.44 5.36 9.26
N GLY A 28 6.08 6.47 8.93
CA GLY A 28 7.07 7.11 9.78
C GLY A 28 7.49 8.46 9.23
N TYR A 29 8.64 8.94 9.69
CA TYR A 29 9.21 10.22 9.29
C TYR A 29 10.62 10.02 8.73
N MET A 30 10.92 10.76 7.66
CA MET A 30 12.28 10.88 7.12
C MET A 30 13.14 11.76 8.03
N ARG A 31 14.46 11.76 7.80
CA ARG A 31 15.42 12.59 8.58
C ARG A 31 15.12 14.09 8.54
N ASN A 32 14.49 14.57 7.47
CA ASN A 32 14.11 15.97 7.30
C ASN A 32 12.71 16.29 7.89
N GLY A 33 12.10 15.36 8.62
CA GLY A 33 10.77 15.53 9.22
C GLY A 33 9.60 15.32 8.28
N ILE A 34 9.82 15.01 6.99
CA ILE A 34 8.74 14.70 6.07
C ILE A 34 8.16 13.32 6.41
N LYS A 35 6.84 13.25 6.59
CA LYS A 35 6.14 11.99 6.79
C LYS A 35 6.25 11.12 5.54
N ARG A 36 6.49 9.83 5.70
CA ARG A 36 6.58 8.85 4.62
C ARG A 36 5.76 7.62 4.97
N CYS A 37 5.00 7.13 4.01
CA CYS A 37 4.39 5.81 4.05
C CYS A 37 4.97 4.95 2.93
N THR A 38 5.22 3.69 3.24
CA THR A 38 5.62 2.67 2.27
C THR A 38 4.64 1.50 2.39
N VAL A 39 4.10 1.09 1.26
CA VAL A 39 3.22 -0.07 1.12
C VAL A 39 3.86 -1.07 0.17
N GLN A 40 3.95 -2.32 0.62
CA GLN A 40 4.39 -3.45 -0.18
C GLN A 40 3.20 -4.39 -0.40
N VAL A 41 2.86 -4.63 -1.67
CA VAL A 41 1.88 -5.63 -2.09
C VAL A 41 2.64 -6.81 -2.66
N SER A 42 2.42 -7.99 -2.09
CA SER A 42 3.03 -9.25 -2.54
C SER A 42 2.00 -10.08 -3.27
N CYS A 43 2.32 -10.51 -4.49
CA CYS A 43 1.45 -11.33 -5.35
C CYS A 43 2.04 -12.73 -5.57
N ASP A 44 1.24 -13.62 -6.15
CA ASP A 44 1.70 -14.94 -6.58
C ASP A 44 2.86 -14.83 -7.57
N GLY A 45 3.76 -15.84 -7.53
CA GLY A 45 4.87 -15.94 -8.48
C GLY A 45 6.03 -14.96 -8.25
N GLY A 46 6.07 -14.28 -7.09
CA GLY A 46 7.17 -13.39 -6.71
C GLY A 46 7.09 -11.98 -7.31
N ALA A 47 6.02 -11.66 -8.03
CA ALA A 47 5.72 -10.29 -8.44
C ALA A 47 5.17 -9.49 -7.25
N GLY A 48 5.43 -8.18 -7.23
CA GLY A 48 4.93 -7.30 -6.19
C GLY A 48 5.01 -5.83 -6.57
N PHE A 49 4.30 -5.01 -5.81
CA PHE A 49 4.23 -3.56 -6.01
C PHE A 49 4.72 -2.84 -4.77
N GLY A 50 5.64 -1.89 -4.95
CA GLY A 50 6.02 -0.93 -3.92
C GLY A 50 5.36 0.41 -4.22
N ILE A 51 4.59 0.93 -3.26
CA ILE A 51 4.00 2.27 -3.33
C ILE A 51 4.56 3.11 -2.18
N GLU A 52 4.95 4.34 -2.49
CA GLU A 52 5.45 5.29 -1.52
C GLU A 52 4.69 6.60 -1.62
N ALA A 53 4.37 7.16 -0.46
CA ALA A 53 3.72 8.46 -0.34
C ALA A 53 4.44 9.30 0.72
N TYR A 54 4.40 10.62 0.53
CA TYR A 54 5.10 11.58 1.36
C TYR A 54 4.15 12.72 1.78
N GLY A 55 4.43 13.35 2.91
CA GLY A 55 3.60 14.45 3.43
C GLY A 55 2.18 13.99 3.75
N GLU A 56 1.18 14.75 3.33
CA GLU A 56 -0.24 14.48 3.63
C GLU A 56 -0.75 13.18 3.00
N GLU A 57 -0.25 12.81 1.81
CA GLU A 57 -0.64 11.54 1.18
C GLU A 57 -0.17 10.30 1.96
N ALA A 58 0.86 10.44 2.81
CA ALA A 58 1.41 9.31 3.57
C ALA A 58 0.36 8.72 4.54
N ASP A 59 -0.40 9.56 5.24
CA ASP A 59 -1.45 9.08 6.16
C ASP A 59 -2.59 8.42 5.38
N ALA A 60 -2.98 9.02 4.26
CA ALA A 60 -4.09 8.52 3.44
C ALA A 60 -3.77 7.14 2.83
N LEU A 61 -2.56 6.97 2.30
CA LEU A 61 -2.07 5.68 1.80
C LEU A 61 -2.02 4.63 2.92
N PHE A 62 -1.47 4.99 4.09
CA PHE A 62 -1.35 4.06 5.20
C PHE A 62 -2.72 3.57 5.69
N HIS A 63 -3.69 4.48 5.82
CA HIS A 63 -5.03 4.16 6.29
C HIS A 63 -5.74 3.20 5.34
N GLU A 64 -5.71 3.47 4.03
CA GLU A 64 -6.38 2.61 3.05
C GLU A 64 -5.70 1.23 2.95
N ALA A 65 -4.37 1.17 3.02
CA ALA A 65 -3.64 -0.10 3.01
C ALA A 65 -3.90 -0.95 4.27
N LYS A 66 -3.99 -0.33 5.45
CA LYS A 66 -4.34 -1.04 6.70
C LYS A 66 -5.77 -1.57 6.67
N LYS A 67 -6.72 -0.76 6.22
CA LYS A 67 -8.12 -1.15 6.05
C LYS A 67 -8.27 -2.34 5.08
N TYR A 68 -7.48 -2.37 4.01
CA TYR A 68 -7.45 -3.53 3.10
C TYR A 68 -6.91 -4.78 3.82
N SER A 69 -5.75 -4.67 4.48
CA SER A 69 -5.12 -5.78 5.21
C SER A 69 -6.04 -6.39 6.29
N GLU A 70 -6.79 -5.54 7.01
CA GLU A 70 -7.76 -5.99 8.01
C GLU A 70 -8.96 -6.73 7.39
N LYS A 71 -9.46 -6.24 6.25
CA LYS A 71 -10.56 -6.90 5.53
C LYS A 71 -10.17 -8.27 4.99
N GLU A 72 -8.98 -8.39 4.39
CA GLU A 72 -8.49 -9.68 3.91
C GLU A 72 -8.33 -10.66 5.06
N ARG A 73 -7.83 -10.21 6.22
CA ARG A 73 -7.74 -11.05 7.42
C ARG A 73 -9.11 -11.55 7.91
N LEU A 74 -10.15 -10.72 7.79
CA LEU A 74 -11.52 -11.10 8.16
C LEU A 74 -12.21 -11.98 7.11
N ALA A 75 -11.81 -11.90 5.84
CA ALA A 75 -12.37 -12.73 4.77
C ALA A 75 -11.86 -14.20 4.80
N ILE A 76 -10.78 -14.45 5.53
CA ILE A 76 -10.12 -15.77 5.66
C ILE A 76 -10.41 -16.43 7.02
N ALA A 77 -11.12 -15.73 7.93
CA ALA A 77 -11.49 -16.20 9.27
C ALA A 77 -12.93 -16.73 9.31
#